data_AF-F2SZX4-F1
#
_entry.id   AF-F2SZX4-F1
#
_cell.length_a   1.000
_cell.length_b   1.000
_cell.length_c   1.000
_cell.angle_alpha   90.00
_cell.angle_beta   90.00
_cell.angle_gamma   90.00
#
_symmetry.space_group_name_H-M   'P 1'
#
loop_
_entity.id
_entity.type
_entity.pdbx_description
1 polymer ?
#
loop_
_entity_poly.entity_id
_entity_poly.type
_entity_poly.pdbx_seq_one_letter_code
_entity_poly.pdbx_strand_id
1 'polypeptide(L)'
;MPALERCGVLLSRLIGLSKYHRISPILGLETTYLKACVATLDCLTLLGHKVVLHSSIELKEFHAFSHWMQHEIKLQSTDPTSSTMDELVEAADEIDYGTTLGYVKGALTNSALQGFLQVPQPPPGAPGADPEDRKRWDVDIQDDGTFYEEYKKLVSQHESQRSVEGLSIPMLGDLTARLSAQCDRVFKQIAETQRRGTLFRSALKLNEDCDAAVLDMAMNFEVSTRLAFRAKLADGISQEYEGESLPSIYAAFRSRTTAHKFYIYRHILSVVNGVSSTKASLQATVELGSGSIQDLKFVEDGTLMLLWKSKGIIPYLPSKHDKVEIDFTAAEPAGSLHLALDRLVCHSFAPSSSGDREPVHLEVNGRRGRRVVCVLYADGRRYSVLDLDSALD
;
A
#
# COMPACT_ATOMS: atom_id res chain seq x y z
N MET A 1 -8.82 -18.73 -14.59
CA MET A 1 -8.16 -19.97 -14.13
C MET A 1 -6.75 -19.73 -13.58
N PRO A 2 -5.74 -19.22 -14.31
CA PRO A 2 -4.38 -19.10 -13.75
C PRO A 2 -4.28 -18.19 -12.52
N ALA A 3 -5.09 -17.13 -12.48
CA ALA A 3 -5.19 -16.25 -11.31
C ALA A 3 -5.78 -16.98 -10.09
N LEU A 4 -6.79 -17.84 -10.29
CA LEU A 4 -7.42 -18.62 -9.21
C LEU A 4 -6.44 -19.63 -8.63
N GLU A 5 -5.65 -20.31 -9.47
CA GLU A 5 -4.59 -21.24 -9.02
C GLU A 5 -3.54 -20.51 -8.18
N ARG A 6 -3.07 -19.34 -8.62
CA ARG A 6 -2.15 -18.51 -7.84
C ARG A 6 -2.76 -18.09 -6.50
N CYS A 7 -4.05 -17.71 -6.49
CA CYS A 7 -4.77 -17.40 -5.25
C CYS A 7 -4.81 -18.61 -4.32
N GLY A 8 -5.05 -19.81 -4.85
CA GLY A 8 -5.05 -21.06 -4.07
C GLY A 8 -3.70 -21.37 -3.43
N VAL A 9 -2.60 -21.16 -4.16
CA VAL A 9 -1.24 -21.30 -3.62
C VAL A 9 -0.98 -20.29 -2.50
N LEU A 10 -1.38 -19.03 -2.69
CA LEU A 10 -1.22 -17.98 -1.67
C LEU A 10 -2.06 -18.26 -0.42
N LEU A 11 -3.33 -18.64 -0.57
CA LEU A 11 -4.21 -19.03 0.54
C LEU A 11 -3.67 -20.24 1.28
N SER A 12 -3.15 -21.25 0.57
CA SER A 12 -2.53 -22.42 1.21
C SER A 12 -1.32 -22.04 2.08
N ARG A 13 -0.48 -21.12 1.60
CA ARG A 13 0.64 -20.57 2.37
C ARG A 13 0.15 -19.79 3.60
N LEU A 14 -0.86 -18.93 3.44
CA LEU A 14 -1.47 -18.19 4.55
C LEU A 14 -2.09 -19.12 5.59
N ILE A 15 -2.78 -20.18 5.16
CA ILE A 15 -3.32 -21.20 6.07
C ILE A 15 -2.18 -21.89 6.83
N GLY A 16 -1.08 -22.23 6.16
CA GLY A 16 0.12 -22.77 6.81
C GLY A 16 0.66 -21.84 7.90
N LEU A 17 0.78 -20.54 7.59
CA LEU A 17 1.18 -19.52 8.57
C LEU A 17 0.19 -19.42 9.73
N SER A 18 -1.12 -19.50 9.47
CA SER A 18 -2.15 -19.40 10.51
C SER A 18 -2.13 -20.57 11.49
N LYS A 19 -1.77 -21.78 11.03
CA LYS A 19 -1.83 -23.02 11.82
C LYS A 19 -0.54 -23.30 12.60
N TYR A 20 0.61 -23.06 11.98
CA TYR A 20 1.89 -23.60 12.48
C TYR A 20 2.80 -22.53 13.08
N HIS A 21 2.48 -21.24 12.93
CA HIS A 21 3.30 -20.17 13.47
C HIS A 21 2.76 -19.67 14.81
N ARG A 22 3.62 -19.64 15.85
CA ARG A 22 3.31 -19.02 17.16
C ARG A 22 2.92 -17.53 17.06
N ILE A 23 3.15 -16.92 15.91
CA ILE A 23 2.90 -15.49 15.62
C ILE A 23 1.49 -15.29 15.03
N SER A 24 0.78 -16.36 14.65
CA SER A 24 -0.57 -16.28 14.08
C SER A 24 -1.58 -15.49 14.94
N PRO A 25 -1.65 -15.67 16.29
CA PRO A 25 -2.51 -14.84 17.14
C PRO A 25 -2.09 -13.38 17.19
N ILE A 26 -0.78 -13.09 17.05
CA ILE A 26 -0.22 -11.74 17.05
C ILE A 26 -0.55 -11.02 15.74
N LEU A 27 -0.61 -11.75 14.62
CA LEU A 27 -0.97 -11.21 13.32
C LEU A 27 -2.49 -11.06 13.13
N GLY A 28 -3.31 -11.74 13.93
CA GLY A 28 -4.76 -11.72 13.78
C GLY A 28 -5.24 -12.56 12.60
N LEU A 29 -4.53 -13.62 12.26
CA LEU A 29 -4.80 -14.44 11.09
C LEU A 29 -5.65 -15.66 11.46
N GLU A 30 -6.97 -15.58 11.27
CA GLU A 30 -7.87 -16.67 11.65
C GLU A 30 -7.99 -17.75 10.55
N THR A 31 -7.74 -19.01 10.90
CA THR A 31 -7.79 -20.13 9.94
C THR A 31 -9.20 -20.37 9.38
N THR A 32 -10.25 -20.08 10.15
CA THR A 32 -11.66 -20.22 9.75
C THR A 32 -11.99 -19.34 8.55
N TYR A 33 -11.64 -18.06 8.59
CA TYR A 33 -11.88 -17.12 7.48
C TYR A 33 -11.07 -17.48 6.23
N LEU A 34 -9.83 -17.94 6.40
CA LEU A 34 -9.02 -18.40 5.27
C LEU A 34 -9.61 -19.64 4.61
N LYS A 35 -10.19 -20.57 5.37
CA LYS A 35 -10.90 -21.74 4.83
C LYS A 35 -12.16 -21.33 4.07
N ALA A 36 -12.91 -20.34 4.56
CA ALA A 36 -14.08 -19.81 3.84
C ALA A 36 -13.68 -19.18 2.49
N CYS A 37 -12.54 -18.48 2.43
CA CYS A 37 -11.98 -17.97 1.17
C CYS A 37 -11.66 -19.11 0.19
N VAL A 38 -11.09 -20.22 0.68
CA VAL A 38 -10.79 -21.40 -0.15
C VAL A 38 -12.08 -22.01 -0.71
N ALA A 39 -13.13 -22.14 0.10
CA ALA A 39 -14.41 -22.68 -0.37
C ALA A 39 -15.00 -21.84 -1.53
N THR A 40 -14.95 -20.51 -1.44
CA THR A 40 -15.37 -19.62 -2.55
C THR A 40 -14.47 -19.76 -3.77
N LEU A 41 -13.15 -19.89 -3.56
CA LEU A 41 -12.18 -20.08 -4.64
C LEU A 41 -12.42 -21.39 -5.40
N ASP A 42 -12.76 -22.47 -4.69
CA ASP A 42 -13.09 -23.76 -5.29
C ASP A 42 -14.39 -23.67 -6.11
N CYS A 43 -15.39 -22.92 -5.63
CA CYS A 43 -16.61 -22.62 -6.40
C CYS A 43 -16.31 -21.85 -7.70
N LEU A 44 -15.47 -20.81 -7.61
CA LEU A 44 -15.01 -20.04 -8.79
C LEU A 44 -14.22 -20.90 -9.77
N THR A 45 -13.43 -21.84 -9.27
CA THR A 45 -12.65 -22.78 -10.09
C THR A 45 -13.58 -23.74 -10.82
N LEU A 46 -14.56 -24.32 -10.13
CA LEU A 46 -15.60 -25.16 -10.72
C LEU A 46 -16.40 -24.39 -11.78
N LEU A 47 -16.85 -23.17 -11.45
CA LEU A 47 -17.56 -22.29 -12.38
C LEU A 47 -16.72 -22.01 -13.62
N GLY A 48 -15.44 -21.67 -13.44
CA GLY A 48 -14.52 -21.40 -14.55
C GLY A 48 -14.36 -22.60 -15.48
N HIS A 49 -14.25 -23.82 -14.93
CA HIS A 49 -14.23 -25.03 -15.75
C HIS A 49 -15.52 -25.26 -16.53
N LYS A 50 -16.69 -25.04 -15.90
CA LYS A 50 -18.00 -25.16 -16.58
C LYS A 50 -18.16 -24.14 -17.70
N VAL A 51 -17.80 -22.88 -17.46
CA VAL A 51 -17.84 -21.82 -18.47
C VAL A 51 -16.96 -22.18 -19.67
N VAL A 52 -15.72 -22.65 -19.45
CA VAL A 52 -14.83 -23.06 -20.54
C VAL A 52 -15.39 -24.26 -21.31
N LEU A 53 -15.97 -25.24 -20.60
CA LEU A 53 -16.58 -26.41 -21.21
C LEU A 53 -17.76 -26.02 -22.12
N HIS A 54 -18.73 -25.27 -21.59
CA HIS A 54 -19.90 -24.84 -22.35
C HIS A 54 -19.52 -23.92 -23.51
N SER A 55 -18.59 -22.98 -23.30
CA SER A 55 -18.09 -22.11 -24.38
C SER A 55 -17.45 -22.94 -25.50
N SER A 56 -16.71 -24.00 -25.17
CA SER A 56 -16.07 -24.85 -26.18
C SER A 56 -17.08 -25.67 -26.98
N ILE A 57 -18.18 -26.11 -26.35
CA ILE A 57 -19.27 -26.84 -27.03
C ILE A 57 -20.02 -25.88 -27.95
N GLU A 58 -20.51 -24.76 -27.41
CA GLU A 58 -21.28 -23.77 -28.18
C GLU A 58 -20.47 -23.19 -29.34
N LEU A 59 -19.15 -23.01 -29.19
CA LEU A 59 -18.28 -22.53 -30.28
C LEU A 59 -18.16 -23.54 -31.42
N LYS A 60 -18.07 -24.84 -31.12
CA LYS A 60 -18.05 -25.90 -32.14
C LYS A 60 -19.38 -25.97 -32.88
N GLU A 61 -20.47 -25.92 -32.12
CA GLU A 61 -21.84 -25.88 -32.64
C GLU A 61 -22.07 -24.67 -33.56
N PHE A 62 -21.61 -23.48 -33.13
CA PHE A 62 -21.67 -22.26 -33.92
C PHE A 62 -20.84 -22.36 -35.20
N HIS A 63 -19.64 -22.96 -35.15
CA HIS A 63 -18.81 -23.13 -36.35
C HIS A 63 -19.48 -24.03 -37.39
N ALA A 64 -20.07 -25.16 -36.96
CA ALA A 64 -20.82 -26.03 -37.86
C ALA A 64 -22.02 -25.30 -38.47
N PHE A 65 -22.79 -24.58 -37.64
CA PHE A 65 -23.91 -23.76 -38.10
C PHE A 65 -23.48 -22.67 -39.09
N SER A 66 -22.40 -21.95 -38.82
CA SER A 66 -21.87 -20.91 -39.71
C SER A 66 -21.42 -21.49 -41.04
N HIS A 67 -20.78 -22.67 -41.03
CA HIS A 67 -20.36 -23.34 -42.25
C HIS A 67 -21.57 -23.78 -43.08
N TRP A 68 -22.55 -24.42 -42.45
CA TRP A 68 -23.82 -24.77 -43.10
C TRP A 68 -24.53 -23.54 -43.67
N MET A 69 -24.67 -22.46 -42.90
CA MET A 69 -25.34 -21.24 -43.35
C MET A 69 -24.63 -20.62 -44.56
N GLN A 70 -23.29 -20.59 -44.57
CA GLN A 70 -22.52 -20.11 -45.72
C GLN A 70 -22.71 -21.01 -46.95
N HIS A 71 -22.78 -22.32 -46.76
CA HIS A 71 -23.05 -23.27 -47.82
C HIS A 71 -24.44 -23.05 -48.42
N GLU A 72 -25.48 -22.92 -47.59
CA GLU A 72 -26.86 -22.63 -48.04
C GLU A 72 -26.95 -21.31 -48.80
N ILE A 73 -26.30 -20.24 -48.31
CA ILE A 73 -26.27 -18.96 -49.01
C ILE A 73 -25.63 -19.11 -50.40
N LYS A 74 -24.51 -19.85 -50.50
CA LYS A 74 -23.83 -20.09 -51.79
C LYS A 74 -24.71 -20.91 -52.73
N LEU A 75 -25.31 -21.98 -52.23
CA LEU A 75 -26.23 -22.84 -52.98
C LEU A 75 -27.37 -22.02 -53.57
N GLN A 76 -28.05 -21.20 -52.75
CA GLN A 76 -29.18 -20.38 -53.20
C GLN A 76 -28.78 -19.21 -54.12
N SER A 77 -27.53 -18.74 -54.04
CA SER A 77 -27.02 -17.66 -54.90
C SER A 77 -26.50 -18.12 -56.26
N THR A 78 -26.26 -19.43 -56.42
CA THR A 78 -25.64 -20.00 -57.63
C THR A 78 -26.71 -20.32 -58.67
N ASP A 79 -26.38 -20.13 -59.95
CA ASP A 79 -27.28 -20.48 -61.06
C ASP A 79 -27.52 -22.01 -61.08
N PRO A 80 -28.79 -22.48 -61.13
CA PRO A 80 -29.12 -23.92 -61.12
C PRO A 80 -28.57 -24.73 -62.29
N THR A 81 -28.01 -24.09 -63.33
CA THR A 81 -27.43 -24.76 -64.50
C THR A 81 -25.90 -24.76 -64.54
N SER A 82 -25.22 -24.18 -63.53
CA SER A 82 -23.76 -24.09 -63.52
C SER A 82 -23.09 -25.33 -62.93
N SER A 83 -21.87 -25.63 -63.38
CA SER A 83 -21.05 -26.71 -62.79
C SER A 83 -20.69 -26.47 -61.32
N THR A 84 -20.66 -25.20 -60.89
CA THR A 84 -20.46 -24.86 -59.47
C THR A 84 -21.65 -25.24 -58.59
N MET A 85 -22.86 -25.39 -59.15
CA MET A 85 -24.00 -25.94 -58.42
C MET A 85 -23.79 -27.43 -58.14
N ASP A 86 -23.34 -28.19 -59.13
CA ASP A 86 -23.07 -29.63 -58.98
C ASP A 86 -21.99 -29.88 -57.91
N GLU A 87 -20.91 -29.09 -57.90
CA GLU A 87 -19.87 -29.15 -56.86
C GLU A 87 -20.41 -28.82 -55.45
N LEU A 88 -21.31 -27.84 -55.33
CA LEU A 88 -21.93 -27.49 -54.04
C LEU A 88 -22.88 -28.59 -53.56
N VAL A 89 -23.64 -29.23 -54.46
CA VAL A 89 -24.52 -30.34 -54.08
C VAL A 89 -23.71 -31.54 -53.58
N GLU A 90 -22.56 -31.84 -54.20
CA GLU A 90 -21.65 -32.90 -53.71
C GLU A 90 -21.02 -32.55 -52.36
N ALA A 91 -20.65 -31.28 -52.15
CA ALA A 91 -20.10 -30.82 -50.86
C ALA A 91 -21.11 -30.80 -49.71
N ALA A 92 -22.41 -30.97 -49.98
CA ALA A 92 -23.46 -30.99 -48.96
C ALA A 92 -23.35 -32.20 -48.01
N ASP A 93 -22.74 -33.30 -48.47
CA ASP A 93 -22.51 -34.52 -47.67
C ASP A 93 -21.43 -34.30 -46.58
N GLU A 94 -20.58 -33.29 -46.71
CA GLU A 94 -19.56 -32.94 -45.72
C GLU A 94 -20.11 -32.13 -44.54
N ILE A 95 -21.38 -31.68 -44.62
CA ILE A 95 -21.99 -30.83 -43.61
C ILE A 95 -22.46 -31.65 -42.40
N ASP A 96 -21.98 -31.28 -41.21
CA ASP A 96 -22.47 -31.84 -39.96
C ASP A 96 -23.81 -31.22 -39.53
N TYR A 97 -24.90 -31.76 -40.08
CA TYR A 97 -26.26 -31.37 -39.72
C TYR A 97 -26.61 -31.69 -38.26
N GLY A 98 -25.98 -32.70 -37.65
CA GLY A 98 -26.24 -33.08 -36.26
C GLY A 98 -25.81 -31.99 -35.30
N THR A 99 -24.58 -31.51 -35.44
CA THR A 99 -24.02 -30.41 -34.66
C THR A 99 -24.70 -29.08 -34.98
N THR A 100 -25.07 -28.85 -36.24
CA THR A 100 -25.84 -27.67 -36.67
C THR A 100 -27.22 -27.61 -36.01
N LEU A 101 -27.96 -28.74 -35.99
CA LEU A 101 -29.24 -28.84 -35.29
C LEU A 101 -29.11 -28.67 -33.78
N GLY A 102 -27.98 -29.12 -33.20
CA GLY A 102 -27.62 -28.88 -31.80
C GLY A 102 -27.59 -27.38 -31.49
N TYR A 103 -26.88 -26.60 -32.31
CA TYR A 103 -26.82 -25.14 -32.17
C TYR A 103 -28.19 -24.48 -32.25
N VAL A 104 -28.97 -24.80 -33.29
CA VAL A 104 -30.27 -24.16 -33.58
C VAL A 104 -31.30 -24.42 -32.48
N LYS A 105 -31.33 -25.65 -31.94
CA LYS A 105 -32.27 -26.02 -30.86
C LYS A 105 -31.78 -25.62 -29.47
N GLY A 106 -30.48 -25.41 -29.30
CA GLY A 106 -29.83 -25.10 -28.03
C GLY A 106 -29.40 -23.64 -27.97
N ALA A 107 -28.11 -23.41 -28.19
CA ALA A 107 -27.42 -22.15 -27.93
C ALA A 107 -28.01 -20.93 -28.66
N LEU A 108 -28.63 -21.12 -29.83
CA LEU A 108 -29.30 -20.04 -30.56
C LEU A 108 -30.51 -19.47 -29.80
N THR A 109 -31.20 -20.29 -29.00
CA THR A 109 -32.41 -19.88 -28.26
C THR A 109 -32.12 -19.62 -26.78
N ASN A 110 -31.33 -20.49 -26.14
CA ASN A 110 -30.93 -20.36 -24.76
C ASN A 110 -29.50 -20.89 -24.57
N SER A 111 -28.54 -19.97 -24.45
CA SER A 111 -27.15 -20.32 -24.20
C SER A 111 -26.99 -20.86 -22.78
N ALA A 112 -26.29 -21.99 -22.64
CA ALA A 112 -25.94 -22.56 -21.35
C ALA A 112 -25.06 -21.61 -20.52
N LEU A 113 -24.38 -20.66 -21.17
CA LEU A 113 -23.54 -19.65 -20.52
C LEU A 113 -24.33 -18.55 -19.81
N GLN A 114 -25.61 -18.32 -20.15
CA GLN A 114 -26.42 -17.28 -19.50
C GLN A 114 -26.54 -17.53 -17.99
N GLY A 115 -26.73 -18.78 -17.58
CA GLY A 115 -26.84 -19.16 -16.16
C GLY A 115 -25.56 -18.98 -15.34
N PHE A 116 -24.42 -18.71 -15.98
CA PHE A 116 -23.12 -18.60 -15.31
C PHE A 116 -22.51 -17.17 -15.37
N LEU A 117 -22.84 -16.40 -16.41
CA LEU A 117 -22.16 -15.14 -16.73
C LEU A 117 -23.04 -13.89 -16.59
N GLN A 118 -24.37 -14.00 -16.65
CA GLN A 118 -25.21 -12.80 -16.55
C GLN A 118 -25.08 -12.17 -15.15
N VAL A 119 -25.05 -10.85 -15.13
CA VAL A 119 -25.42 -10.09 -13.94
C VAL A 119 -26.93 -9.89 -14.05
N PRO A 120 -27.76 -10.21 -13.05
CA PRO A 120 -29.17 -9.87 -13.10
C PRO A 120 -29.30 -8.35 -13.23
N GLN A 121 -29.50 -7.83 -14.44
CA GLN A 121 -29.99 -6.49 -14.62
C GLN A 121 -31.50 -6.55 -14.33
N PRO A 122 -31.98 -5.89 -13.26
CA PRO A 122 -33.40 -5.72 -13.14
C PRO A 122 -33.86 -4.87 -14.33
N PRO A 123 -34.95 -5.24 -15.01
CA PRO A 123 -35.65 -4.31 -15.89
C PRO A 123 -35.98 -3.04 -15.09
N PRO A 124 -35.91 -1.84 -15.69
CA PRO A 124 -36.38 -0.63 -15.03
C PRO A 124 -37.86 -0.80 -14.66
N GLY A 125 -38.16 -1.02 -13.38
CA GLY A 125 -39.52 -1.11 -12.85
C GLY A 125 -40.10 -2.50 -12.58
N ALA A 126 -39.34 -3.60 -12.64
CA ALA A 126 -39.86 -4.93 -12.29
C ALA A 126 -39.93 -5.13 -10.75
N PRO A 127 -41.11 -5.43 -10.16
CA PRO A 127 -41.21 -5.88 -8.78
C PRO A 127 -40.80 -7.36 -8.73
N GLY A 128 -39.56 -7.65 -8.34
CA GLY A 128 -39.09 -9.04 -8.27
C GLY A 128 -37.59 -9.30 -8.15
N ALA A 129 -36.75 -8.31 -7.85
CA ALA A 129 -35.42 -8.61 -7.31
C ALA A 129 -35.54 -8.54 -5.79
N ASP A 130 -36.01 -9.62 -5.16
CA ASP A 130 -36.11 -9.66 -3.71
C ASP A 130 -34.71 -9.41 -3.12
N PRO A 131 -34.53 -8.36 -2.28
CA PRO A 131 -33.24 -8.05 -1.67
C PRO A 131 -32.65 -9.21 -0.83
N GLU A 132 -33.49 -10.18 -0.50
CA GLU A 132 -33.16 -11.40 0.26
C GLU A 132 -32.34 -12.41 -0.55
N ASP A 133 -32.57 -12.56 -1.86
CA ASP A 133 -31.86 -13.56 -2.68
C ASP A 133 -30.37 -13.21 -2.87
N ARG A 134 -30.04 -11.91 -2.94
CA ARG A 134 -28.65 -11.44 -2.99
C ARG A 134 -27.92 -11.61 -1.64
N LYS A 135 -28.65 -11.57 -0.53
CA LYS A 135 -28.09 -11.79 0.82
C LYS A 135 -27.81 -13.27 1.11
N ARG A 136 -28.46 -14.20 0.39
CA ARG A 136 -28.28 -15.66 0.58
C ARG A 136 -26.84 -16.14 0.40
N TRP A 137 -26.01 -15.35 -0.30
CA TRP A 137 -24.62 -15.69 -0.61
C TRP A 137 -23.61 -14.77 0.07
N ASP A 138 -24.08 -13.92 0.98
CA ASP A 138 -23.24 -12.97 1.71
C ASP A 138 -22.32 -13.68 2.73
N VAL A 139 -21.29 -12.98 3.17
CA VAL A 139 -20.22 -13.49 4.04
C VAL A 139 -20.72 -13.85 5.45
N ASP A 140 -21.88 -13.32 5.84
CA ASP A 140 -22.43 -13.41 7.21
C ASP A 140 -23.34 -14.61 7.46
N ILE A 141 -23.67 -15.40 6.45
CA ILE A 141 -24.31 -16.71 6.66
C ILE A 141 -23.21 -17.67 7.09
N GLN A 142 -23.33 -18.20 8.32
CA GLN A 142 -22.38 -19.15 8.92
C GLN A 142 -22.00 -20.24 7.90
N ASP A 143 -20.79 -20.09 7.33
CA ASP A 143 -20.22 -21.09 6.45
C ASP A 143 -19.63 -22.18 7.34
N ASP A 144 -20.44 -23.20 7.64
CA ASP A 144 -20.02 -24.41 8.37
C ASP A 144 -19.03 -25.27 7.55
N GLY A 145 -18.49 -24.74 6.45
CA GLY A 145 -17.64 -25.42 5.49
C GLY A 145 -18.44 -26.18 4.42
N THR A 146 -19.76 -26.01 4.38
CA THR A 146 -20.66 -26.70 3.43
C THR A 146 -20.89 -25.94 2.13
N PHE A 147 -20.47 -24.66 2.06
CA PHE A 147 -20.75 -23.80 0.91
C PHE A 147 -20.34 -24.41 -0.43
N TYR A 148 -19.14 -25.00 -0.51
CA TYR A 148 -18.67 -25.64 -1.74
C TYR A 148 -19.52 -26.87 -2.14
N GLU A 149 -19.91 -27.69 -1.17
CA GLU A 149 -20.75 -28.88 -1.44
C GLU A 149 -22.18 -28.49 -1.84
N GLU A 150 -22.73 -27.45 -1.24
CA GLU A 150 -24.03 -26.89 -1.62
C GLU A 150 -23.99 -26.31 -3.03
N TYR A 151 -22.96 -25.53 -3.34
CA TYR A 151 -22.75 -24.98 -4.68
C TYR A 151 -22.63 -26.08 -5.74
N LYS A 152 -21.83 -27.12 -5.47
CA LYS A 152 -21.67 -28.26 -6.36
C LYS A 152 -22.98 -29.00 -6.62
N LYS A 153 -23.83 -29.15 -5.61
CA LYS A 153 -25.18 -29.75 -5.75
C LYS A 153 -26.08 -28.90 -6.64
N LEU A 154 -26.08 -27.58 -6.44
CA LEU A 154 -26.87 -26.64 -7.25
C LEU A 154 -26.43 -26.64 -8.72
N VAL A 155 -25.11 -26.60 -8.99
CA VAL A 155 -24.57 -26.70 -10.35
C VAL A 155 -24.99 -28.02 -11.01
N SER A 156 -24.93 -29.13 -10.29
CA SER A 156 -25.35 -30.44 -10.82
C SER A 156 -26.85 -30.49 -11.13
N GLN A 157 -27.69 -29.87 -10.29
CA GLN A 157 -29.13 -29.78 -10.51
C GLN A 157 -29.45 -28.95 -11.75
N HIS A 158 -28.77 -27.83 -11.94
CA HIS A 158 -28.90 -26.97 -13.13
C HIS A 158 -28.54 -27.68 -14.43
N GLU A 159 -27.49 -28.50 -14.42
CA GLU A 159 -27.13 -29.29 -15.60
C GLU A 159 -28.17 -30.37 -15.93
N SER A 160 -28.88 -30.88 -14.92
CA SER A 160 -29.92 -31.91 -15.10
C SER A 160 -31.29 -31.35 -15.51
N GLN A 161 -31.61 -30.13 -15.11
CA GLN A 161 -32.89 -29.48 -15.39
C GLN A 161 -32.68 -28.39 -16.45
N ARG A 162 -33.08 -28.64 -17.70
CA ARG A 162 -33.03 -27.66 -18.81
C ARG A 162 -33.97 -26.43 -18.64
N SER A 163 -34.65 -26.30 -17.50
CA SER A 163 -35.59 -25.21 -17.19
C SER A 163 -35.03 -24.34 -16.06
N VAL A 164 -34.97 -23.03 -16.31
CA VAL A 164 -34.34 -21.99 -15.47
C VAL A 164 -35.33 -21.40 -14.43
N GLU A 165 -36.57 -21.88 -14.38
CA GLU A 165 -37.57 -21.33 -13.46
C GLU A 165 -37.36 -21.83 -12.03
N GLY A 166 -36.63 -21.03 -11.23
CA GLY A 166 -36.64 -21.11 -9.76
C GLY A 166 -35.32 -21.46 -9.06
N LEU A 167 -34.25 -21.79 -9.79
CA LEU A 167 -32.93 -22.08 -9.21
C LEU A 167 -31.96 -20.92 -9.43
N SER A 168 -31.86 -20.02 -8.44
CA SER A 168 -30.85 -18.96 -8.43
C SER A 168 -29.50 -19.53 -7.95
N ILE A 169 -28.60 -19.83 -8.87
CA ILE A 169 -27.23 -20.27 -8.60
C ILE A 169 -26.35 -19.03 -8.49
N PRO A 170 -25.43 -18.95 -7.50
CA PRO A 170 -24.55 -17.79 -7.40
C PRO A 170 -23.66 -17.71 -8.64
N MET A 171 -23.75 -16.59 -9.34
CA MET A 171 -23.10 -16.36 -10.62
C MET A 171 -21.67 -15.86 -10.41
N LEU A 172 -20.94 -15.64 -11.51
CA LEU A 172 -19.56 -15.12 -11.43
C LEU A 172 -19.47 -13.82 -10.61
N GLY A 173 -20.43 -12.91 -10.79
CA GLY A 173 -20.50 -11.65 -10.04
C GLY A 173 -20.67 -11.87 -8.54
N ASP A 174 -21.54 -12.80 -8.14
CA ASP A 174 -21.83 -13.07 -6.74
C ASP A 174 -20.64 -13.72 -6.03
N LEU A 175 -20.02 -14.73 -6.67
CA LEU A 175 -18.86 -15.42 -6.11
C LEU A 175 -17.63 -14.51 -6.02
N THR A 176 -17.41 -13.63 -7.00
CA THR A 176 -16.31 -12.66 -6.94
C THR A 176 -16.54 -11.59 -5.88
N ALA A 177 -17.77 -11.08 -5.74
CA ALA A 177 -18.15 -10.15 -4.67
C ALA A 177 -17.96 -10.80 -3.28
N ARG A 178 -18.43 -12.04 -3.11
CA ARG A 178 -18.23 -12.81 -1.87
C ARG A 178 -16.75 -12.97 -1.54
N LEU A 179 -15.92 -13.37 -2.50
CA LEU A 179 -14.48 -13.53 -2.28
C LEU A 179 -13.82 -12.20 -1.89
N SER A 180 -14.19 -11.09 -2.53
CA SER A 180 -13.69 -9.75 -2.18
C SER A 180 -14.01 -9.40 -0.73
N ALA A 181 -15.28 -9.55 -0.33
CA ALA A 181 -15.71 -9.25 1.02
C ALA A 181 -15.04 -10.15 2.09
N GLN A 182 -14.81 -11.44 1.76
CA GLN A 182 -14.04 -12.35 2.61
C GLN A 182 -12.57 -11.90 2.75
N CYS A 183 -11.92 -11.50 1.66
CA CYS A 183 -10.55 -10.96 1.70
C CYS A 183 -10.47 -9.67 2.52
N ASP A 184 -11.40 -8.74 2.33
CA ASP A 184 -11.47 -7.49 3.10
C ASP A 184 -11.62 -7.74 4.60
N ARG A 185 -12.46 -8.72 4.98
CA ARG A 185 -12.62 -9.15 6.38
C ARG A 185 -11.30 -9.66 6.97
N VAL A 186 -10.55 -10.48 6.23
CA VAL A 186 -9.24 -10.98 6.66
C VAL A 186 -8.24 -9.83 6.84
N PHE A 187 -8.12 -8.94 5.85
CA PHE A 187 -7.18 -7.81 5.92
C PHE A 187 -7.53 -6.84 7.04
N LYS A 188 -8.82 -6.57 7.24
CA LYS A 188 -9.30 -5.74 8.34
C LYS A 188 -8.96 -6.35 9.70
N GLN A 189 -9.12 -7.65 9.88
CA GLN A 189 -8.76 -8.33 11.13
C GLN A 189 -7.26 -8.21 11.42
N ILE A 190 -6.40 -8.37 10.41
CA ILE A 190 -4.95 -8.19 10.55
C ILE A 190 -4.64 -6.76 10.98
N ALA A 191 -5.19 -5.76 10.27
CA ALA A 191 -4.97 -4.36 10.58
C ALA A 191 -5.46 -4.00 12.00
N GLU A 192 -6.64 -4.47 12.39
CA GLU A 192 -7.18 -4.25 13.73
C GLU A 192 -6.35 -4.92 14.81
N THR A 193 -5.84 -6.12 14.57
CA THR A 193 -5.00 -6.84 15.52
C THR A 193 -3.65 -6.13 15.70
N GLN A 194 -3.00 -5.71 14.62
CA GLN A 194 -1.78 -4.90 14.69
C GLN A 194 -2.01 -3.56 15.40
N ARG A 195 -3.14 -2.90 15.12
CA ARG A 195 -3.53 -1.67 15.82
C ARG A 195 -3.70 -1.89 17.32
N ARG A 196 -4.40 -2.96 17.72
CA ARG A 196 -4.58 -3.31 19.15
C ARG A 196 -3.27 -3.72 19.82
N GLY A 197 -2.34 -4.31 19.06
CA GLY A 197 -1.00 -4.65 19.52
C GLY A 197 -0.04 -3.45 19.65
N THR A 198 -0.38 -2.30 19.06
CA THR A 198 0.43 -1.09 19.15
C THR A 198 0.13 -0.37 20.46
N LEU A 199 1.03 -0.53 21.44
CA LEU A 199 0.96 0.18 22.71
C LEU A 199 1.66 1.54 22.58
N PHE A 200 0.89 2.62 22.61
CA PHE A 200 1.46 3.96 22.74
C PHE A 200 1.96 4.15 24.17
N ARG A 201 3.27 4.39 24.33
CA ARG A 201 3.84 4.82 25.62
C ARG A 201 3.66 6.33 25.80
N SER A 202 3.85 6.78 27.04
CA SER A 202 3.74 8.17 27.53
C SER A 202 3.99 9.23 26.46
N ALA A 203 2.99 10.09 26.26
CA ALA A 203 3.18 11.33 25.53
C ALA A 203 4.29 12.14 26.21
N LEU A 204 5.18 12.70 25.41
CA LEU A 204 6.18 13.65 25.89
C LEU A 204 5.58 15.05 25.80
N LYS A 205 5.48 15.74 26.94
CA LYS A 205 5.18 17.17 26.94
C LYS A 205 6.43 17.92 26.53
N LEU A 206 6.38 18.58 25.37
CA LEU A 206 7.41 19.50 24.92
C LEU A 206 7.41 20.77 25.77
N ASN A 207 8.49 21.55 25.70
CA ASN A 207 8.57 22.86 26.35
C ASN A 207 7.47 23.78 25.78
N GLU A 208 6.86 24.63 26.62
CA GLU A 208 5.76 25.53 26.23
C GLU A 208 6.19 26.60 25.22
N ASP A 209 7.51 26.86 25.16
CA ASP A 209 8.13 27.72 24.17
C ASP A 209 8.38 27.01 22.82
N CYS A 210 8.17 25.71 22.70
CA CYS A 210 8.25 25.04 21.40
C CYS A 210 7.08 25.45 20.51
N ASP A 211 7.37 25.78 19.26
CA ASP A 211 6.36 25.96 18.22
C ASP A 211 5.60 24.64 18.00
N ALA A 212 4.32 24.76 17.60
CA ALA A 212 3.47 23.61 17.30
C ALA A 212 3.94 22.87 16.03
N ALA A 213 4.57 23.59 15.10
CA ALA A 213 5.16 23.01 13.91
C ALA A 213 6.54 22.41 14.22
N VAL A 214 6.70 21.12 13.92
CA VAL A 214 8.01 20.46 13.92
C VAL A 214 8.78 20.95 12.71
N LEU A 215 10.01 21.43 12.88
CA LEU A 215 10.87 21.83 11.75
C LEU A 215 11.28 20.60 10.96
N ASP A 216 11.80 19.60 11.67
CA ASP A 216 12.16 18.31 11.07
C ASP A 216 12.27 17.20 12.12
N MET A 217 12.19 15.94 11.66
CA MET A 217 12.41 14.75 12.47
C MET A 217 13.25 13.72 11.71
N ALA A 218 14.20 13.11 12.42
CA ALA A 218 15.00 12.02 11.86
C ALA A 218 15.18 10.89 12.87
N MET A 219 15.30 9.67 12.37
CA MET A 219 15.66 8.50 13.18
C MET A 219 17.06 8.03 12.76
N ASN A 220 17.96 7.85 13.73
CA ASN A 220 19.31 7.38 13.49
C ASN A 220 19.68 6.22 14.41
N PHE A 221 20.55 5.33 13.95
CA PHE A 221 21.09 4.20 14.71
C PHE A 221 22.53 4.54 15.10
N GLU A 222 22.73 4.96 16.35
CA GLU A 222 24.04 5.39 16.79
C GLU A 222 24.85 4.23 17.32
N VAL A 223 25.95 3.92 16.63
CA VAL A 223 26.93 2.97 17.14
C VAL A 223 27.67 3.65 18.30
N SER A 224 27.36 3.22 19.53
CA SER A 224 28.00 3.68 20.77
C SER A 224 29.47 3.23 20.83
N THR A 225 30.32 3.84 19.98
CA THR A 225 31.76 3.54 19.93
C THR A 225 32.59 4.57 20.69
N ARG A 226 32.06 5.75 21.05
CA ARG A 226 32.86 6.80 21.72
C ARG A 226 32.15 7.73 22.72
N LEU A 227 30.85 7.59 22.97
CA LEU A 227 30.21 8.35 24.06
C LEU A 227 29.87 7.40 25.21
N ALA A 228 30.68 7.43 26.27
CA ALA A 228 30.20 7.13 27.61
C ALA A 228 29.11 8.15 27.94
N PHE A 229 27.86 7.84 27.57
CA PHE A 229 26.74 8.73 27.79
C PHE A 229 26.36 8.65 29.27
N ARG A 230 26.68 9.68 30.05
CA ARG A 230 26.19 9.85 31.41
C ARG A 230 24.73 10.32 31.38
N ALA A 231 23.82 9.46 30.94
CA ALA A 231 22.40 9.69 31.16
C ALA A 231 22.12 9.46 32.66
N LYS A 232 21.63 10.47 33.36
CA LYS A 232 20.93 10.24 34.63
C LYS A 232 19.66 9.49 34.29
N LEU A 233 19.65 8.18 34.50
CA LEU A 233 18.43 7.39 34.55
C LEU A 233 17.56 7.92 35.70
N ALA A 234 16.24 7.74 35.59
CA ALA A 234 15.26 8.23 36.58
C ALA A 234 15.47 7.63 38.00
N ASP A 235 16.32 6.63 38.13
CA ASP A 235 16.72 5.93 39.36
C ASP A 235 18.05 6.44 39.96
N GLY A 236 18.69 7.45 39.35
CA GLY A 236 19.92 8.06 39.86
C GLY A 236 21.20 7.24 39.65
N ILE A 237 21.13 6.12 38.94
CA ILE A 237 22.29 5.26 38.66
C ILE A 237 22.82 5.59 37.26
N SER A 238 24.06 6.07 37.16
CA SER A 238 24.73 6.25 35.87
C SER A 238 25.29 4.91 35.39
N GLN A 239 24.80 4.39 34.26
CA GLN A 239 25.30 3.16 33.66
C GLN A 239 25.95 3.45 32.29
N GLU A 240 27.20 3.04 32.13
CA GLU A 240 27.95 3.14 30.87
C GLU A 240 27.56 1.98 29.94
N TYR A 241 27.24 2.29 28.68
CA TYR A 241 26.90 1.30 27.66
C TYR A 241 27.92 1.37 26.52
N GLU A 242 28.89 0.45 26.53
CA GLU A 242 29.78 0.22 25.40
C GLU A 242 29.11 -0.70 24.37
N GLY A 243 29.09 -0.29 23.10
CA GLY A 243 28.96 -1.21 21.95
C GLY A 243 27.56 -1.51 21.41
N GLU A 244 26.46 -1.11 22.06
CA GLU A 244 25.11 -1.32 21.50
C GLU A 244 24.67 -0.15 20.61
N SER A 245 24.19 -0.46 19.40
CA SER A 245 23.57 0.54 18.51
C SER A 245 22.14 0.80 18.97
N LEU A 246 21.89 1.97 19.56
CA LEU A 246 20.56 2.33 20.07
C LEU A 246 19.84 3.25 19.06
N PRO A 247 18.58 2.92 18.69
CA PRO A 247 17.78 3.80 17.86
C PRO A 247 17.48 5.10 18.62
N SER A 248 17.76 6.24 17.98
CA SER A 248 17.49 7.57 18.52
C SER A 248 16.59 8.35 17.56
N ILE A 249 15.53 8.96 18.09
CA ILE A 249 14.67 9.89 17.35
C ILE A 249 15.11 11.31 17.70
N TYR A 250 15.37 12.11 16.68
CA TYR A 250 15.65 13.53 16.76
C TYR A 250 14.44 14.33 16.27
N ALA A 251 14.09 15.38 17.00
CA ALA A 251 13.02 16.30 16.61
C ALA A 251 13.45 17.74 16.90
N ALA A 252 13.32 18.61 15.90
CA ALA A 252 13.72 20.00 16.01
C ALA A 252 12.50 20.94 16.02
N PHE A 253 12.52 21.94 16.88
CA PHE A 253 11.44 22.88 17.08
C PHE A 253 11.97 24.31 17.17
N ARG A 254 11.25 25.26 16.60
CA ARG A 254 11.53 26.69 16.80
C ARG A 254 11.04 27.14 18.18
N SER A 255 11.67 28.18 18.73
CA SER A 255 11.10 28.92 19.86
C SER A 255 9.97 29.84 19.41
N ARG A 256 8.90 29.92 20.23
CA ARG A 256 7.78 30.85 20.03
C ARG A 256 8.11 32.25 20.52
N THR A 257 8.98 32.37 21.52
CA THR A 257 9.35 33.64 22.14
C THR A 257 10.54 34.31 21.45
N THR A 258 11.49 33.55 20.90
CA THR A 258 12.71 34.10 20.30
C THR A 258 13.00 33.52 18.90
N ALA A 259 13.12 34.40 17.91
CA ALA A 259 13.25 34.00 16.50
C ALA A 259 14.62 33.36 16.16
N HIS A 260 15.65 33.61 16.96
CA HIS A 260 17.01 33.09 16.79
C HIS A 260 17.32 31.90 17.70
N LYS A 261 16.29 31.26 18.25
CA LYS A 261 16.41 30.12 19.17
C LYS A 261 15.63 28.92 18.66
N PHE A 262 16.20 27.73 18.84
CA PHE A 262 15.55 26.46 18.56
C PHE A 262 15.93 25.39 19.57
N TYR A 263 15.13 24.34 19.59
CA TYR A 263 15.25 23.18 20.47
C TYR A 263 15.46 21.93 19.64
N ILE A 264 16.36 21.06 20.09
CA ILE A 264 16.49 19.70 19.57
C ILE A 264 16.19 18.73 20.70
N TYR A 265 15.18 17.90 20.49
CA TYR A 265 14.89 16.76 21.35
C TYR A 265 15.54 15.51 20.78
N ARG A 266 16.15 14.72 21.65
CA ARG A 266 16.69 13.40 21.35
C ARG A 266 16.04 12.36 22.25
N HIS A 267 15.36 11.40 21.64
CA HIS A 267 14.74 10.27 22.32
C HIS A 267 15.47 8.99 21.99
N ILE A 268 16.16 8.47 22.99
CA ILE A 268 16.87 7.19 22.88
C ILE A 268 15.84 6.09 23.16
N LEU A 269 15.65 5.21 22.19
CA LEU A 269 14.75 4.07 22.28
C LEU A 269 15.53 2.82 22.70
N SER A 270 14.89 1.99 23.52
CA SER A 270 15.29 0.62 23.79
C SER A 270 14.20 -0.29 23.26
N VAL A 271 14.60 -1.31 22.49
CA VAL A 271 13.68 -2.32 21.95
C VAL A 271 13.97 -3.64 22.65
N VAL A 272 13.03 -4.10 23.48
CA VAL A 272 13.12 -5.39 24.17
C VAL A 272 11.95 -6.25 23.74
N ASN A 273 12.22 -7.42 23.18
CA ASN A 273 11.18 -8.36 22.70
C ASN A 273 10.15 -7.71 21.75
N GLY A 274 10.59 -6.80 20.89
CA GLY A 274 9.71 -6.09 19.94
C GLY A 274 8.90 -4.94 20.54
N VAL A 275 9.03 -4.68 21.85
CA VAL A 275 8.44 -3.50 22.50
C VAL A 275 9.46 -2.37 22.52
N SER A 276 9.16 -1.29 21.83
CA SER A 276 9.95 -0.06 21.89
C SER A 276 9.57 0.73 23.15
N SER A 277 10.59 1.24 23.84
CA SER A 277 10.44 2.02 25.06
C SER A 277 11.43 3.17 25.07
N THR A 278 11.00 4.34 25.55
CA THR A 278 11.92 5.46 25.74
C THR A 278 12.88 5.16 26.90
N LYS A 279 14.18 5.04 26.60
CA LYS A 279 15.27 4.85 27.56
C LYS A 279 15.69 6.18 28.18
N ALA A 280 15.83 7.21 27.34
CA ALA A 280 16.15 8.57 27.78
C ALA A 280 15.52 9.59 26.83
N SER A 281 15.18 10.76 27.38
CA SER A 281 14.79 11.94 26.61
C SER A 281 15.72 13.07 27.00
N LEU A 282 16.33 13.68 25.99
CA LEU A 282 17.31 14.73 26.15
C LEU A 282 16.86 15.93 25.34
N GLN A 283 17.21 17.12 25.83
CA GLN A 283 16.88 18.37 25.17
C GLN A 283 18.16 19.20 25.06
N ALA A 284 18.40 19.72 23.87
CA ALA A 284 19.39 20.75 23.63
C ALA A 284 18.67 22.05 23.23
N THR A 285 19.23 23.17 23.69
CA THR A 285 18.76 24.51 23.34
C THR A 285 19.89 25.23 22.63
N VAL A 286 19.61 25.76 21.45
CA VAL A 286 20.58 26.48 20.64
C VAL A 286 20.08 27.90 20.40
N GLU A 287 20.92 28.89 20.72
CA GLU A 287 20.63 30.31 20.52
C GLU A 287 21.71 30.96 19.67
N LEU A 288 21.30 31.56 18.54
CA LEU A 288 22.20 32.11 17.52
C LEU A 288 22.53 33.60 17.75
N GLY A 289 22.01 34.20 18.82
CA GLY A 289 22.19 35.59 19.23
C GLY A 289 21.48 36.67 18.39
N SER A 290 21.23 36.46 17.09
CA SER A 290 20.51 37.43 16.24
C SER A 290 19.82 36.78 15.03
N GLY A 291 19.00 37.54 14.29
CA GLY A 291 18.31 37.08 13.09
C GLY A 291 17.09 36.18 13.35
N SER A 292 16.63 35.46 12.33
CA SER A 292 15.50 34.53 12.44
C SER A 292 15.78 33.20 11.74
N ILE A 293 15.46 32.10 12.42
CA ILE A 293 15.58 30.74 11.88
C ILE A 293 14.39 30.50 10.96
N GLN A 294 14.65 30.26 9.68
CA GLN A 294 13.61 30.01 8.68
C GLN A 294 13.29 28.54 8.54
N ASP A 295 14.32 27.69 8.51
CA ASP A 295 14.12 26.24 8.39
C ASP A 295 15.36 25.48 8.90
N LEU A 296 15.18 24.19 9.18
CA LEU A 296 16.21 23.30 9.70
C LEU A 296 15.92 21.87 9.24
N LYS A 297 16.93 21.16 8.73
CA LYS A 297 16.81 19.75 8.32
C LYS A 297 17.93 18.88 8.86
N PHE A 298 17.59 17.66 9.26
CA PHE A 298 18.54 16.60 9.53
C PHE A 298 19.00 15.95 8.22
N VAL A 299 20.26 15.53 8.20
CA VAL A 299 20.93 14.93 7.05
C VAL A 299 21.46 13.55 7.45
N GLU A 300 21.39 12.57 6.54
CA GLU A 300 21.75 11.17 6.81
C GLU A 300 23.19 10.97 7.29
N ASP A 301 24.10 11.89 6.95
CA ASP A 301 25.49 11.85 7.41
C ASP A 301 25.67 12.28 8.88
N GLY A 302 24.57 12.50 9.61
CA GLY A 302 24.54 12.86 11.03
C GLY A 302 24.62 14.36 11.28
N THR A 303 24.16 15.14 10.31
CA THR A 303 24.43 16.57 10.24
C THR A 303 23.14 17.37 10.16
N LEU A 304 23.22 18.64 10.44
CA LEU A 304 22.05 19.50 10.54
C LEU A 304 22.26 20.69 9.62
N MET A 305 21.31 20.98 8.75
CA MET A 305 21.34 22.14 7.87
C MET A 305 20.39 23.18 8.41
N LEU A 306 20.90 24.40 8.61
CA LEU A 306 20.13 25.52 9.12
C LEU A 306 20.00 26.59 8.04
N LEU A 307 18.78 27.04 7.77
CA LEU A 307 18.51 28.24 7.00
C LEU A 307 18.24 29.42 7.95
N TRP A 308 19.19 30.34 8.01
CA TRP A 308 19.17 31.50 8.89
C TRP A 308 19.09 32.79 8.08
N LYS A 309 18.06 33.60 8.33
CA LYS A 309 17.81 34.85 7.60
C LYS A 309 18.99 35.83 7.62
N SER A 310 19.81 35.82 8.67
CA SER A 310 20.93 36.75 8.84
C SER A 310 22.15 36.40 7.97
N LYS A 311 22.48 35.11 7.83
CA LYS A 311 23.77 34.67 7.24
C LYS A 311 23.65 33.62 6.13
N GLY A 312 22.47 33.04 5.91
CA GLY A 312 22.20 32.06 4.84
C GLY A 312 22.15 30.60 5.33
N ILE A 313 22.70 29.67 4.54
CA ILE A 313 22.77 28.25 4.90
C ILE A 313 24.04 27.97 5.69
N ILE A 314 23.85 27.33 6.83
CA ILE A 314 24.93 26.84 7.69
C ILE A 314 24.78 25.32 7.81
N PRO A 315 25.71 24.50 7.30
CA PRO A 315 25.89 23.15 7.82
C PRO A 315 26.31 23.25 9.27
N TYR A 316 25.38 22.95 10.15
CA TYR A 316 25.71 22.55 11.48
C TYR A 316 26.23 21.09 11.41
N LEU A 317 27.54 20.97 11.20
CA LEU A 317 28.26 19.71 11.04
C LEU A 317 29.41 19.57 12.04
N PRO A 318 29.59 18.41 12.70
CA PRO A 318 30.85 18.02 13.33
C PRO A 318 31.86 17.54 12.26
N SER A 319 32.27 18.44 11.36
CA SER A 319 33.39 18.17 10.44
C SER A 319 34.73 18.46 11.12
N LYS A 320 35.78 17.71 10.75
CA LYS A 320 37.03 17.47 11.48
C LYS A 320 37.90 18.69 11.83
N HIS A 321 37.50 19.92 11.47
CA HIS A 321 38.31 21.11 11.67
C HIS A 321 37.78 22.14 12.67
N ASP A 322 36.52 22.05 13.10
CA ASP A 322 36.00 22.79 14.27
C ASP A 322 34.62 22.19 14.61
N LYS A 323 34.60 21.23 15.55
CA LYS A 323 33.36 20.52 15.91
C LYS A 323 32.59 21.33 16.96
N VAL A 324 31.39 21.81 16.62
CA VAL A 324 30.40 22.22 17.62
C VAL A 324 29.53 21.00 17.94
N GLU A 325 29.84 20.31 19.04
CA GLU A 325 29.00 19.22 19.54
C GLU A 325 27.78 19.79 20.26
N ILE A 326 26.59 19.28 19.94
CA ILE A 326 25.39 19.60 20.70
C ILE A 326 25.48 18.86 22.02
N ASP A 327 25.78 19.60 23.08
CA ASP A 327 25.76 19.05 24.42
C ASP A 327 24.31 18.89 24.89
N PHE A 328 23.90 17.63 25.05
CA PHE A 328 22.60 17.24 25.57
C PHE A 328 22.60 17.09 27.10
N THR A 329 23.69 17.43 27.79
CA THR A 329 23.88 17.23 29.24
C THR A 329 23.70 18.49 30.09
N ALA A 330 23.73 19.69 29.49
CA ALA A 330 23.56 20.94 30.22
C ALA A 330 22.07 21.30 30.36
N ALA A 331 21.60 21.43 31.61
CA ALA A 331 20.32 22.07 31.93
C ALA A 331 20.35 23.60 31.71
N GLU A 332 21.52 24.13 31.38
CA GLU A 332 21.75 25.52 31.00
C GLU A 332 21.89 25.63 29.48
N PRO A 333 21.45 26.76 28.87
CA PRO A 333 21.60 26.97 27.43
C PRO A 333 23.06 26.77 27.04
N ALA A 334 23.32 25.92 26.04
CA ALA A 334 24.64 25.84 25.44
C ALA A 334 25.06 27.28 25.09
N GLY A 335 26.17 27.74 25.69
CA GLY A 335 26.57 29.13 25.65
C GLY A 335 26.54 29.71 24.23
N SER A 336 26.18 30.99 24.11
CA SER A 336 26.04 31.73 22.83
C SER A 336 27.07 31.27 21.78
N LEU A 337 26.61 30.53 20.78
CA LEU A 337 27.45 29.93 19.74
C LEU A 337 27.85 30.95 18.65
N HIS A 338 27.46 32.22 18.81
CA HIS A 338 27.49 33.26 17.78
C HIS A 338 28.85 33.43 17.09
N LEU A 339 29.97 33.25 17.80
CA LEU A 339 31.32 33.46 17.24
C LEU A 339 31.88 32.27 16.44
N ALA A 340 31.36 31.05 16.67
CA ALA A 340 31.83 29.85 15.97
C ALA A 340 31.04 29.58 14.67
N LEU A 341 29.76 29.96 14.64
CA LEU A 341 28.86 29.73 13.49
C LEU A 341 29.26 30.49 12.22
N ASP A 342 29.94 31.63 12.34
CA ASP A 342 30.34 32.46 11.18
C ASP A 342 31.35 31.77 10.28
N ARG A 343 32.13 30.84 10.83
CA ARG A 343 33.09 30.02 10.09
C ARG A 343 32.44 28.81 9.42
N LEU A 344 31.17 28.53 9.74
CA LEU A 344 30.42 27.36 9.28
C LEU A 344 29.40 27.71 8.19
N VAL A 345 29.32 28.97 7.75
CA VAL A 345 28.39 29.39 6.69
C VAL A 345 28.84 28.79 5.35
N CYS A 346 28.03 27.93 4.75
CA CYS A 346 28.30 27.36 3.43
C CYS A 346 27.87 28.26 2.29
N HIS A 347 26.78 29.00 2.48
CA HIS A 347 26.22 29.83 1.43
C HIS A 347 25.46 31.01 2.03
N SER A 348 25.76 32.22 1.56
CA SER A 348 25.01 33.42 1.90
C SER A 348 24.19 33.88 0.71
N PHE A 349 22.90 34.08 0.91
CA PHE A 349 22.02 34.64 -0.11
C PHE A 349 22.20 36.15 -0.18
N ALA A 350 22.13 36.70 -1.40
CA ALA A 350 22.17 38.15 -1.58
C ALA A 350 20.99 38.80 -0.83
N PRO A 351 21.22 39.91 -0.10
CA PRO A 351 20.14 40.61 0.58
C PRO A 351 19.11 41.09 -0.44
N SER A 352 17.87 40.64 -0.31
CA SER A 352 16.79 41.04 -1.20
C SER A 352 16.14 42.34 -0.72
N SER A 353 16.01 43.32 -1.61
CA SER A 353 15.20 44.53 -1.37
C SER A 353 13.69 44.27 -1.43
N SER A 354 13.30 43.15 -2.06
CA SER A 354 11.92 42.65 -2.17
C SER A 354 11.79 41.31 -1.43
N GLY A 355 10.85 41.21 -0.47
CA GLY A 355 10.64 40.01 0.35
C GLY A 355 10.43 38.70 -0.44
N ASP A 356 9.96 38.77 -1.68
CA ASP A 356 9.71 37.60 -2.55
C ASP A 356 10.97 36.77 -2.88
N ARG A 357 12.17 37.36 -2.72
CA ARG A 357 13.47 36.68 -2.93
C ARG A 357 14.10 36.19 -1.63
N GLU A 358 13.35 36.20 -0.53
CA GLU A 358 13.82 35.65 0.74
C GLU A 358 13.73 34.12 0.71
N PRO A 359 14.80 33.38 1.05
CA PRO A 359 14.75 31.93 1.19
C PRO A 359 13.96 31.57 2.45
N VAL A 360 13.00 30.65 2.34
CA VAL A 360 12.07 30.30 3.43
C VAL A 360 12.08 28.84 3.83
N HIS A 361 12.40 27.93 2.89
CA HIS A 361 12.34 26.49 3.11
C HIS A 361 13.51 25.81 2.44
N LEU A 362 14.02 24.74 3.05
CA LEU A 362 15.15 23.98 2.54
C LEU A 362 14.81 22.49 2.49
N GLU A 363 15.28 21.79 1.45
CA GLU A 363 15.22 20.34 1.34
C GLU A 363 16.62 19.81 1.03
N VAL A 364 17.04 18.75 1.73
CA VAL A 364 18.41 18.24 1.65
C VAL A 364 18.42 16.79 1.18
N ASN A 365 19.26 16.49 0.19
CA ASN A 365 19.66 15.13 -0.09
C ASN A 365 20.88 14.77 0.78
N GLY A 366 20.69 13.87 1.74
CA GLY A 366 21.70 13.55 2.74
C GLY A 366 22.70 12.47 2.37
N ARG A 367 22.63 11.92 1.15
CA ARG A 367 23.56 10.86 0.75
C ARG A 367 24.98 11.43 0.63
N ARG A 368 25.91 10.88 1.42
CA ARG A 368 27.33 11.26 1.40
C ARG A 368 27.91 11.19 -0.02
N GLY A 369 28.52 12.29 -0.48
CA GLY A 369 29.07 12.45 -1.83
C GLY A 369 28.07 12.93 -2.89
N ARG A 370 26.84 13.27 -2.48
CA ARG A 370 25.81 13.95 -3.28
C ARG A 370 24.97 14.88 -2.39
N ARG A 371 25.62 15.68 -1.55
CA ARG A 371 24.91 16.62 -0.67
C ARG A 371 24.40 17.79 -1.47
N VAL A 372 23.14 17.70 -1.87
CA VAL A 372 22.45 18.73 -2.64
C VAL A 372 21.36 19.35 -1.77
N VAL A 373 21.33 20.67 -1.72
CA VAL A 373 20.28 21.45 -1.03
C VAL A 373 19.43 22.18 -2.05
N CYS A 374 18.12 21.99 -1.98
CA CYS A 374 17.15 22.81 -2.68
C CYS A 374 16.59 23.83 -1.70
N VAL A 375 16.64 25.12 -2.06
CA VAL A 375 16.04 26.21 -1.27
C VAL A 375 14.90 26.82 -2.04
N LEU A 376 13.72 26.86 -1.42
CA LEU A 376 12.52 27.50 -1.93
C LEU A 376 12.43 28.94 -1.37
N TYR A 377 12.06 29.88 -2.24
CA TYR A 377 11.88 31.28 -1.86
C TYR A 377 10.43 31.59 -1.45
N ALA A 378 10.23 32.71 -0.76
CA ALA A 378 8.95 33.14 -0.18
C ALA A 378 7.80 33.24 -1.21
N ASP A 379 8.11 33.41 -2.49
CA ASP A 379 7.11 33.43 -3.58
C ASP A 379 6.52 32.06 -3.92
N GLY A 380 7.07 30.97 -3.36
CA GLY A 380 6.65 29.60 -3.60
C GLY A 380 6.83 29.11 -5.05
N ARG A 381 7.54 29.87 -5.90
CA ARG A 381 7.71 29.58 -7.33
C ARG A 381 9.18 29.44 -7.72
N ARG A 382 10.06 30.18 -7.07
CA ARG A 382 11.49 30.10 -7.33
C ARG A 382 12.13 29.13 -6.36
N TYR A 383 13.12 28.41 -6.86
CA TYR A 383 14.02 27.60 -6.04
C TYR A 383 15.45 27.70 -6.56
N SER A 384 16.41 27.42 -5.70
CA SER A 384 17.83 27.29 -6.04
C SER A 384 18.35 25.96 -5.55
N VAL A 385 19.10 25.27 -6.40
CA VAL A 385 19.74 24.00 -6.07
C VAL A 385 21.23 24.24 -5.91
N LEU A 386 21.77 23.84 -4.76
CA LEU A 386 23.15 24.06 -4.36
C LEU A 386 23.82 22.71 -4.12
N ASP A 387 25.01 22.51 -4.68
CA ASP A 387 25.87 21.39 -4.34
C ASP A 387 26.78 21.79 -3.17
N LEU A 388 26.53 21.22 -1.99
CA LEU A 388 27.31 21.52 -0.79
C LEU A 388 28.66 20.81 -0.76
N ASP A 389 28.85 19.76 -1.55
CA ASP A 389 30.13 19.06 -1.64
C ASP A 389 31.13 19.82 -2.53
N SER A 390 30.64 20.63 -3.49
CA SER A 390 31.50 21.42 -4.41
C SER A 390 32.34 22.53 -3.75
N ALA A 391 31.99 22.95 -2.54
CA ALA A 391 32.72 23.98 -1.79
C ALA A 391 33.71 23.40 -0.75
N LEU A 392 33.79 22.07 -0.66
CA LEU A 392 34.67 21.33 0.26
C LEU A 392 35.94 20.79 -0.41
N ASP A 393 36.08 20.97 -1.73
CA ASP A 393 37.32 20.82 -2.51
C ASP A 393 38.00 22.20 -2.69
#